data_AF-A0AAW2NXS6-F1
#
_entry.id   AF-A0AAW2NXS6-F1
#
_cell.length_a   1.000
_cell.length_b   1.000
_cell.length_c   1.000
_cell.angle_alpha   90.00
_cell.angle_beta   90.00
_cell.angle_gamma   90.00
#
_symmetry.space_group_name_H-M   'P 1'
#
loop_
_entity.id
_entity.type
_entity.pdbx_description
1 polymer ?
#
loop_
_entity_poly.entity_id
_entity_poly.type
_entity_poly.pdbx_seq_one_letter_code
_entity_poly.pdbx_strand_id
1 'polypeptide(L)'
;MESEIARYGAEAVIKKILTDRTPGPPCLPKETPFGSNIDDIKLPTWFTEDDLKYYVQKYEKRGFTGGLNYYRALDLNWELTAEDGSKVKVPVKFCVGMLTWCTLRQE
;
A
#
# COMPACT_ATOMS: atom_id res chain seq x y z
N MET A 1 6.94 9.65 7.97
CA MET A 1 6.36 8.92 6.80
C MET A 1 5.89 9.91 5.75
N GLU A 2 4.94 10.81 6.05
CA GLU A 2 4.46 11.81 5.09
C GLU A 2 5.55 12.80 4.64
N SER A 3 6.46 13.18 5.54
CA SER A 3 7.63 13.98 5.20
C SER A 3 8.54 13.28 4.19
N GLU A 4 8.74 11.97 4.33
CA GLU A 4 9.49 11.16 3.37
C GLU A 4 8.74 11.08 2.04
N ILE A 5 7.43 10.83 2.06
CA ILE A 5 6.60 10.83 0.84
C ILE A 5 6.69 12.17 0.11
N ALA A 6 6.66 13.29 0.82
CA ALA A 6 6.82 14.62 0.24
C ALA A 6 8.21 14.83 -0.37
N ARG A 7 9.26 14.27 0.24
CA ARG A 7 10.63 14.32 -0.27
C ARG A 7 10.79 13.54 -1.58
N TYR A 8 10.17 12.37 -1.69
CA TYR A 8 10.27 11.49 -2.86
C TYR A 8 9.26 11.83 -3.97
N GLY A 9 8.15 12.48 -3.64
CA GLY A 9 7.07 12.79 -4.56
C GLY A 9 6.08 11.63 -4.75
N ALA A 10 4.86 11.95 -5.16
CA ALA A 10 3.79 10.97 -5.29
C ALA A 10 4.08 9.90 -6.36
N GLU A 11 4.73 10.27 -7.46
CA GLU A 11 5.08 9.35 -8.54
C GLU A 11 5.99 8.22 -8.06
N ALA A 12 7.08 8.58 -7.38
CA ALA A 12 8.03 7.62 -6.81
C ALA A 12 7.36 6.61 -5.89
N VAL A 13 6.52 7.12 -5.00
CA VAL A 13 5.81 6.33 -4.01
C VAL A 13 4.81 5.37 -4.67
N ILE A 14 4.03 5.86 -5.63
CA ILE A 14 3.04 5.03 -6.34
C ILE A 14 3.73 3.98 -7.21
N LYS A 15 4.79 4.32 -7.95
CA LYS A 15 5.59 3.35 -8.70
C LYS A 15 6.08 2.26 -7.76
N LYS A 16 6.81 2.62 -6.70
CA LYS A 16 7.38 1.65 -5.77
C LYS A 16 6.30 0.73 -5.17
N ILE A 17 5.19 1.28 -4.67
CA ILE A 17 4.13 0.50 -4.01
C ILE A 17 3.45 -0.47 -4.97
N LEU A 18 3.13 -0.05 -6.20
CA LEU A 18 2.36 -0.87 -7.14
C LEU A 18 3.20 -1.85 -7.95
N THR A 19 4.52 -1.64 -8.01
CA THR A 19 5.43 -2.54 -8.72
C THR A 19 6.21 -3.48 -7.81
N ASP A 20 6.22 -3.27 -6.49
CA ASP A 20 6.89 -4.18 -5.58
C ASP A 20 6.22 -5.56 -5.58
N ARG A 21 7.02 -6.60 -5.82
CA ARG A 21 6.61 -8.00 -5.83
C ARG A 21 7.26 -8.80 -4.71
N THR A 22 7.96 -8.13 -3.80
CA THR A 22 8.59 -8.75 -2.64
C THR A 22 7.49 -9.28 -1.73
N PRO A 23 7.39 -10.61 -1.56
CA PRO A 23 6.38 -11.18 -0.69
C PRO A 23 6.63 -10.87 0.79
N GLY A 24 5.58 -10.91 1.61
CA GLY A 24 5.65 -10.57 3.04
C GLY A 24 5.28 -9.11 3.34
N PRO A 25 5.27 -8.70 4.62
CA PRO A 25 4.84 -7.37 5.02
C PRO A 25 5.80 -6.29 4.47
N PRO A 26 5.27 -5.13 4.06
CA PRO A 26 6.08 -4.05 3.55
C PRO A 26 6.88 -3.39 4.69
N CYS A 27 8.12 -3.85 4.88
CA CYS A 27 9.07 -3.25 5.80
C CYS A 27 9.90 -2.20 5.07
N LEU A 28 9.53 -0.92 5.22
CA LEU A 28 10.25 0.18 4.57
C LEU A 28 11.61 0.41 5.26
N PRO A 29 12.74 0.39 4.52
CA PRO A 29 14.04 0.74 5.07
C PRO A 29 14.05 2.17 5.62
N LYS A 30 14.81 2.42 6.69
CA LYS A 30 14.87 3.75 7.34
C LYS A 30 15.52 4.81 6.46
N GLU A 31 16.54 4.44 5.68
CA GLU A 31 17.32 5.41 4.89
C GLU A 31 16.72 5.69 3.51
N THR A 32 16.15 4.66 2.87
CA THR A 32 15.59 4.74 1.51
C THR A 32 14.24 4.02 1.44
N PRO A 33 13.19 4.55 2.11
CA PRO A 33 11.91 3.87 2.25
C PRO A 33 11.24 3.54 0.91
N PHE A 34 11.51 4.35 -0.13
CA PHE A 34 10.96 4.15 -1.48
C PHE A 34 12.02 3.77 -2.53
N GLY A 35 13.23 3.43 -2.08
CA GLY A 35 14.36 3.07 -2.95
C GLY A 35 15.18 4.27 -3.47
N SER A 36 16.36 3.98 -4.02
CA SER A 36 17.28 4.97 -4.61
C SER A 36 17.16 5.12 -6.13
N ASN A 37 16.60 4.12 -6.81
CA ASN A 37 16.55 4.04 -8.28
C ASN A 37 15.11 4.04 -8.80
N ILE A 38 14.35 5.07 -8.42
CA ILE A 38 12.93 5.20 -8.78
C ILE A 38 12.74 5.35 -10.29
N ASP A 39 13.67 6.03 -10.96
CA ASP A 39 13.62 6.25 -12.41
C ASP A 39 13.86 4.96 -13.22
N ASP A 40 14.48 3.94 -12.60
CA ASP A 40 14.73 2.63 -13.23
C ASP A 40 13.53 1.67 -13.10
N ILE A 41 12.46 2.05 -12.38
CA ILE A 41 11.30 1.19 -12.17
C ILE A 41 10.50 1.07 -13.46
N LYS A 42 10.59 -0.09 -14.11
CA LYS A 42 9.76 -0.42 -15.27
C LYS A 42 8.34 -0.75 -14.84
N LEU A 43 7.37 -0.06 -15.44
CA LEU A 43 5.96 -0.34 -15.19
C LEU A 43 5.55 -1.72 -15.75
N PRO A 44 4.77 -2.51 -15.00
CA PRO A 44 4.27 -3.79 -15.50
C PRO A 44 3.17 -3.57 -16.54
N THR A 45 2.93 -4.57 -17.38
CA THR A 45 2.00 -4.46 -18.53
C THR A 45 0.54 -4.13 -18.17
N TRP A 46 0.12 -4.39 -16.93
CA TRP A 46 -1.24 -4.07 -16.44
C TRP A 46 -1.36 -2.65 -15.85
N PHE A 47 -0.24 -1.93 -15.68
CA PHE A 47 -0.21 -0.60 -15.08
C PHE A 47 0.50 0.36 -16.04
N THR A 48 -0.28 1.17 -16.73
CA THR A 48 0.23 2.05 -17.80
C THR A 48 0.73 3.39 -17.25
N GLU A 49 1.42 4.16 -18.09
CA GLU A 49 1.84 5.54 -17.75
C GLU A 49 0.63 6.46 -17.51
N ASP A 50 -0.48 6.26 -18.23
CA ASP A 50 -1.71 7.02 -18.03
C ASP A 50 -2.36 6.70 -16.68
N ASP A 51 -2.35 5.43 -16.27
CA ASP A 51 -2.82 5.02 -14.94
C ASP A 51 -1.96 5.66 -13.84
N LEU A 52 -0.63 5.60 -13.99
CA LEU A 52 0.30 6.23 -13.08
C LEU A 52 0.01 7.73 -12.93
N LYS A 53 -0.08 8.44 -14.06
CA LYS A 53 -0.38 9.88 -14.07
C LYS A 53 -1.70 10.19 -13.37
N TYR A 54 -2.73 9.37 -13.59
CA TYR A 54 -4.00 9.51 -12.89
C TYR A 54 -3.84 9.41 -11.38
N TYR A 55 -3.15 8.38 -10.87
CA TYR A 55 -2.92 8.23 -9.43
C TYR A 55 -2.09 9.37 -8.84
N VAL A 56 -1.00 9.76 -9.52
CA VAL A 56 -0.14 10.87 -9.10
C VAL A 56 -0.94 12.15 -8.91
N GLN A 57 -1.73 12.55 -9.91
CA GLN A 57 -2.55 13.77 -9.82
C GLN A 57 -3.55 13.74 -8.64
N LYS A 58 -4.13 12.57 -8.33
CA LYS A 58 -5.04 12.44 -7.19
C LYS A 58 -4.32 12.61 -5.86
N TYR A 59 -3.16 11.99 -5.71
CA TYR A 59 -2.39 12.03 -4.48
C TYR A 59 -1.63 13.34 -4.28
N GLU A 60 -1.22 14.03 -5.34
CA GLU A 60 -0.69 15.39 -5.25
C GLU A 60 -1.75 16.38 -4.74
N LYS A 61 -3.01 16.24 -5.18
CA LYS A 61 -4.10 17.12 -4.74
C LYS A 61 -4.58 16.84 -3.32
N ARG A 62 -4.64 15.56 -2.91
CA ARG A 62 -5.27 15.14 -1.64
C ARG A 62 -4.27 14.72 -0.55
N GLY A 63 -3.03 14.45 -0.91
CA GLY A 63 -2.03 13.86 -0.02
C GLY A 63 -2.32 12.40 0.34
N PHE A 64 -1.41 11.81 1.13
CA PHE A 64 -1.48 10.41 1.57
C PHE A 64 -2.05 10.25 3.00
N THR A 65 -2.18 11.34 3.75
CA THR A 65 -2.56 11.31 5.18
C THR A 65 -3.89 10.62 5.42
N GLY A 66 -4.89 10.83 4.55
CA GLY A 66 -6.19 10.16 4.69
C GLY A 66 -6.09 8.64 4.63
N GLY A 67 -5.33 8.10 3.67
CA GLY A 67 -5.10 6.66 3.57
C GLY A 67 -4.27 6.13 4.73
N LEU A 68 -3.24 6.86 5.17
CA LEU A 68 -2.41 6.47 6.30
C LEU A 68 -3.16 6.49 7.64
N ASN A 69 -4.16 7.35 7.80
CA ASN A 69 -4.98 7.40 9.01
C ASN A 69 -5.76 6.10 9.25
N TYR A 70 -6.13 5.36 8.20
CA TYR A 70 -6.74 4.03 8.35
C TYR A 70 -5.81 3.08 9.11
N TYR A 71 -4.53 3.06 8.76
CA TYR A 71 -3.52 2.22 9.41
C TYR A 71 -3.22 2.66 10.84
N ARG A 72 -3.26 3.97 11.12
CA ARG A 72 -3.10 4.52 12.48
C ARG A 72 -4.22 4.12 13.45
N ALA A 73 -5.40 3.85 12.91
CA ALA A 73 -6.58 3.51 13.69
C ALA A 73 -6.80 2.00 13.82
N LEU A 74 -5.86 1.14 13.40
CA LEU A 74 -6.06 -0.32 13.45
C LEU A 74 -6.24 -0.84 14.89
N ASP A 75 -5.43 -0.35 15.84
CA ASP A 75 -5.54 -0.74 17.26
C ASP A 75 -6.89 -0.28 17.83
N LEU A 76 -7.30 0.96 17.54
CA LEU A 76 -8.60 1.49 17.96
C LEU A 76 -9.76 0.69 17.36
N ASN A 77 -9.68 0.33 16.08
CA ASN A 77 -10.69 -0.50 15.42
C ASN A 77 -10.76 -1.88 16.09
N TRP A 78 -9.61 -2.46 16.48
CA TRP A 78 -9.57 -3.72 17.20
C TRP A 78 -10.26 -3.62 18.57
N GLU A 79 -9.96 -2.58 19.36
CA GLU A 79 -10.61 -2.34 20.66
C GLU A 79 -12.12 -2.18 20.53
N LEU A 80 -12.59 -1.41 19.54
CA LEU A 80 -14.01 -1.17 19.30
C LEU A 80 -14.76 -2.39 18.77
N THR A 81 -14.05 -3.39 18.24
CA THR A 81 -14.64 -4.62 17.67
C THR A 81 -14.33 -5.87 18.48
N ALA A 82 -13.62 -5.74 19.61
CA ALA A 82 -13.06 -6.86 20.38
C ALA A 82 -14.12 -7.84 20.92
N GLU A 83 -15.34 -7.37 21.20
CA GLU A 83 -16.44 -8.19 21.74
C GLU A 83 -17.35 -8.81 20.67
N ASP A 84 -17.11 -8.53 19.38
CA ASP A 84 -17.96 -9.02 18.31
C ASP A 84 -17.56 -10.44 17.87
N GLY A 85 -18.14 -11.44 18.54
CA GLY A 85 -18.06 -12.85 18.14
C GLY A 85 -18.98 -13.21 16.96
N SER A 86 -19.60 -12.22 16.30
CA SER A 86 -20.58 -12.46 15.24
C SER A 86 -19.95 -13.05 13.98
N LYS A 87 -20.66 -14.01 13.38
CA LYS A 87 -20.29 -14.56 12.08
C LYS A 87 -20.83 -13.69 10.96
N VAL A 88 -20.01 -13.43 9.95
CA VAL A 88 -20.47 -12.84 8.68
C VAL A 88 -21.39 -13.85 7.97
N LYS A 89 -22.67 -13.51 7.82
CA LYS A 89 -23.69 -14.40 7.23
C LYS A 89 -23.90 -14.23 5.72
N VAL A 90 -23.31 -13.19 5.15
CA VAL A 90 -23.42 -12.89 3.72
C VAL A 90 -22.58 -13.92 2.93
N PRO A 91 -23.05 -14.43 1.78
CA PRO A 91 -22.21 -15.27 0.92
C PRO A 91 -20.94 -14.54 0.45
N VAL A 92 -19.77 -15.12 0.69
CA VAL A 92 -18.47 -14.52 0.37
C VAL A 92 -17.70 -15.37 -0.63
N LYS A 93 -17.07 -14.72 -1.61
CA LYS A 93 -15.99 -15.28 -2.43
C LYS A 93 -14.71 -14.53 -2.11
N PHE A 94 -13.75 -15.21 -1.47
CA PHE A 94 -12.44 -14.65 -1.19
C PHE A 94 -11.46 -15.03 -2.32
N CYS A 95 -10.78 -14.03 -2.88
CA CYS A 95 -9.80 -14.20 -3.96
C CYS A 95 -8.49 -13.56 -3.52
N VAL A 96 -7.38 -14.30 -3.62
CA VAL A 96 -6.05 -13.83 -3.25
C VAL A 96 -5.04 -14.24 -4.32
N GLY A 97 -4.06 -13.37 -4.60
CA GLY A 97 -2.96 -13.70 -5.49
C GLY A 97 -1.86 -14.46 -4.76
N MET A 98 -1.22 -15.41 -5.43
CA MET A 98 -0.13 -16.19 -4.82
C MET A 98 1.03 -15.31 -4.32
N LEU A 99 1.32 -14.22 -5.05
CA LEU A 99 2.41 -13.29 -4.74
C LEU A 99 1.94 -12.00 -4.05
N THR A 100 0.72 -11.99 -3.50
CA THR A 100 0.32 -10.85 -2.65
C THR A 100 1.04 -10.93 -1.31
N TRP A 101 1.41 -9.76 -0.78
CA TRP A 101 2.12 -9.60 0.50
C TRP A 101 1.48 -10.37 1.67
N CYS A 102 0.16 -10.56 1.67
CA CYS A 102 -0.58 -11.31 2.69
C CYS A 102 -0.38 -12.83 2.66
N THR A 103 0.15 -13.41 1.58
CA THR A 103 0.07 -14.87 1.34
C THR A 103 1.24 -15.65 1.92
N LEU A 104 2.37 -15.00 2.25
CA LEU A 104 3.49 -15.70 2.88
C LEU A 104 3.42 -15.66 4.41
N ARG A 105 3.25 -16.84 4.99
CA ARG A 105 3.45 -17.14 6.41
C ARG A 105 4.92 -16.84 6.75
N GLN A 106 5.17 -15.91 7.66
CA GLN A 106 6.47 -15.84 8.33
C GLN A 106 6.56 -17.10 9.19
N GLU A 107 7.42 -18.04 8.79
CA GLU A 107 7.97 -19.05 9.71
C GLU A 107 9.18 -18.46 10.44
#